data_AF-A0A0R1WWD1-F1
#
_entry.id   AF-A0A0R1WWD1-F1
#
_cell.length_a   1.000
_cell.length_b   1.000
_cell.length_c   1.000
_cell.angle_alpha   90.00
_cell.angle_beta   90.00
_cell.angle_gamma   90.00
#
_symmetry.space_group_name_H-M   'P 1'
#
loop_
_entity.id
_entity.type
_entity.pdbx_description
1 polymer ?
#
loop_
_entity_poly.entity_id
_entity_poly.type
_entity_poly.pdbx_seq_one_letter_code
_entity_poly.pdbx_strand_id
1 'polypeptide(L)'
;MKEMRHQAKHAFPKKRHFSWKVVSIILILISLITLIKPVHKDIKNSFYFLEGKVDYLLAKPSQKLTVDLQNQLPDLPNGCEVTSLSMLLNYYDLNTTKDQLASEIKHVDSFYPGNKRGNPHVGFVGYMSQKNGGWCVYNEPLYDLAHAYTPNAVNFTGHDFNSVIKKVSDGHPVLIIVSTTLKPVDDMRTWNTPQGKVQVTPSSHCVVVTGYDKKQGIVYLNNPFGYQNQATNWQDLEAVYNQQGKQAIYIK
;
A
#
# COMPACT_ATOMS: atom_id res chain seq x y z
N MET A 1 15.75 29.81 76.30
CA MET A 1 14.69 29.85 75.25
C MET A 1 15.31 30.52 74.02
N LYS A 2 15.70 29.72 73.02
CA LYS A 2 15.12 29.68 71.66
C LYS A 2 15.17 31.03 70.93
N GLU A 3 16.07 31.17 69.96
CA GLU A 3 15.72 31.08 68.54
C GLU A 3 16.98 31.08 67.66
N MET A 4 17.16 29.99 66.90
CA MET A 4 18.13 29.88 65.81
C MET A 4 17.51 30.47 64.55
N ARG A 5 18.15 31.46 63.91
CA ARG A 5 17.85 31.87 62.54
C ARG A 5 18.85 31.23 61.58
N HIS A 6 18.36 30.24 60.84
CA HIS A 6 19.06 29.57 59.76
C HIS A 6 18.96 30.44 58.48
N GLN A 7 20.07 30.96 57.97
CA GLN A 7 20.11 31.55 56.62
C GLN A 7 20.27 30.43 55.59
N ALA A 8 19.25 30.23 54.75
CA ALA A 8 19.32 29.37 53.57
C ALA A 8 19.92 30.16 52.39
N LYS A 9 21.04 29.68 51.83
CA LYS A 9 21.59 30.19 50.58
C LYS A 9 20.78 29.62 49.41
N HIS A 10 19.97 30.45 48.75
CA HIS A 10 19.35 30.10 47.47
C HIS A 10 20.41 30.01 46.37
N ALA A 11 20.71 28.79 45.90
CA ALA A 11 21.48 28.57 44.69
C ALA A 11 20.56 28.73 43.47
N PHE A 12 20.80 29.76 42.64
CA PHE A 12 20.16 29.89 41.34
C PHE A 12 20.64 28.78 40.40
N PRO A 13 19.75 28.11 39.63
CA PRO A 13 20.17 27.13 38.65
C PRO A 13 20.98 27.82 37.54
N LYS A 14 22.21 27.33 37.28
CA LYS A 14 23.04 27.77 36.14
C LYS A 14 22.24 27.60 34.85
N LYS A 15 22.01 28.71 34.11
CA LYS A 15 21.43 28.67 32.77
C LYS A 15 22.30 27.76 31.89
N ARG A 16 21.72 26.65 31.39
CA ARG A 16 22.37 25.80 30.39
C ARG A 16 22.63 26.64 29.14
N HIS A 17 23.89 26.88 28.81
CA HIS A 17 24.28 27.52 27.55
C HIS A 17 23.95 26.57 26.40
N PHE A 18 22.98 26.96 25.57
CA PHE A 18 22.60 26.24 24.36
C PHE A 18 23.63 26.53 23.26
N SER A 19 24.29 25.49 22.74
CA SER A 19 25.35 25.62 21.75
C SER A 19 24.78 25.71 20.34
N TRP A 20 24.78 26.92 19.77
CA TRP A 20 24.35 27.17 18.39
C TRP A 20 25.17 26.38 17.36
N LYS A 21 26.44 26.04 17.67
CA LYS A 21 27.28 25.20 16.81
C LYS A 21 26.70 23.78 16.63
N VAL A 22 26.10 23.22 17.67
CA VAL A 22 25.47 21.88 17.61
C VAL A 22 24.21 21.92 16.74
N VAL A 23 23.41 22.99 16.84
CA VAL A 23 22.23 23.18 16.00
C VAL A 23 22.62 23.33 14.53
N SER A 24 23.66 24.12 14.22
CA SER A 24 24.16 24.28 12.85
C SER A 24 24.61 22.95 12.24
N ILE A 25 25.31 22.09 12.99
CA ILE A 25 25.74 20.77 12.52
C ILE A 25 24.53 19.87 12.21
N ILE A 26 23.52 19.85 13.09
CA ILE A 26 22.29 19.05 12.88
C ILE A 26 21.54 19.52 11.62
N LEU A 27 21.43 20.83 11.41
CA LEU A 27 20.78 21.39 10.21
C LEU A 27 21.53 21.05 8.92
N ILE A 28 22.87 21.07 8.95
CA ILE A 28 23.70 20.64 7.81
C ILE A 28 23.48 19.15 7.51
N LEU A 29 23.44 18.29 8.54
CA LEU A 29 23.19 16.85 8.36
C LEU A 29 21.79 16.57 7.81
N ILE A 30 20.75 17.25 8.33
CA ILE A 30 19.39 17.14 7.79
C ILE A 30 19.34 17.61 6.33
N SER A 31 20.00 18.73 6.02
CA SER A 31 20.09 19.26 4.66
C SER A 31 20.79 18.27 3.72
N LEU A 32 21.90 17.66 4.15
CA LEU A 32 22.62 16.66 3.36
C LEU A 32 21.76 15.40 3.11
N ILE A 33 21.05 14.92 4.14
CA ILE A 33 20.11 13.80 4.02
C ILE A 33 18.97 14.15 3.05
N THR A 34 18.47 15.39 3.06
CA THR A 34 17.44 15.82 2.10
C THR A 34 17.95 15.90 0.67
N LEU A 35 19.24 16.19 0.43
CA LEU A 35 19.83 16.18 -0.91
C LEU A 35 20.06 14.78 -1.49
N ILE A 36 20.30 13.78 -0.64
CA ILE A 36 20.60 12.40 -1.09
C ILE A 36 19.32 11.60 -1.39
N LYS A 37 18.20 11.90 -0.70
CA LYS A 37 16.92 11.20 -0.89
C LYS A 37 16.41 11.15 -2.34
N PRO A 38 16.43 12.26 -3.11
CA PRO A 38 16.03 12.24 -4.52
C PRO A 38 16.93 11.33 -5.35
N VAL A 39 18.25 11.49 -5.23
CA VAL A 39 19.24 10.67 -5.96
C VAL A 39 19.06 9.18 -5.69
N HIS A 40 18.87 8.80 -4.43
CA HIS A 40 18.61 7.41 -4.06
C HIS A 40 17.29 6.87 -4.66
N LYS A 41 16.22 7.69 -4.64
CA LYS A 41 14.94 7.31 -5.25
C LYS A 41 15.07 7.13 -6.76
N ASP A 42 15.80 8.01 -7.43
CA ASP A 42 15.99 7.95 -8.89
C ASP A 42 16.82 6.73 -9.31
N ILE A 43 17.86 6.39 -8.54
CA ILE A 43 18.63 5.15 -8.76
C ILE A 43 17.76 3.92 -8.56
N LYS A 44 16.97 3.88 -7.47
CA LYS A 44 16.07 2.76 -7.17
C LYS A 44 15.02 2.56 -8.26
N ASN A 45 14.41 3.65 -8.74
CA ASN A 45 13.46 3.60 -9.84
C ASN A 45 14.12 3.13 -11.15
N SER A 46 15.34 3.58 -11.43
CA SER A 46 16.10 3.13 -12.61
C SER A 46 16.42 1.64 -12.54
N PHE A 47 16.75 1.13 -11.35
CA PHE A 47 16.99 -0.29 -11.13
C PHE A 47 15.71 -1.11 -11.38
N TYR A 48 14.58 -0.72 -10.78
CA TYR A 48 13.30 -1.41 -11.00
C TYR A 48 12.89 -1.42 -12.47
N PHE A 49 13.14 -0.32 -13.18
CA PHE A 49 12.82 -0.23 -14.60
C PHE A 49 13.63 -1.22 -15.44
N LEU A 50 14.93 -1.37 -15.14
CA LEU A 50 15.79 -2.34 -15.80
C LEU A 50 15.43 -3.78 -15.43
N GLU A 51 15.16 -4.03 -14.14
CA GLU A 51 14.65 -5.31 -13.63
C GLU A 51 13.38 -5.71 -14.38
N GLY A 52 12.41 -4.81 -14.50
CA GLY A 52 11.16 -5.05 -15.23
C GLY A 52 11.36 -5.42 -16.70
N LYS A 53 12.36 -4.86 -17.39
CA LYS A 53 12.69 -5.25 -18.77
C LYS A 53 13.26 -6.67 -18.84
N VAL A 54 14.16 -7.01 -17.92
CA VAL A 54 14.73 -8.35 -17.84
C VAL A 54 13.65 -9.37 -17.48
N ASP A 55 12.81 -9.04 -16.51
CA ASP A 55 11.67 -9.85 -16.08
C ASP A 55 10.68 -10.11 -17.21
N TYR A 56 10.38 -9.10 -18.04
CA TYR A 56 9.56 -9.28 -19.22
C TYR A 56 10.17 -10.29 -20.20
N LEU A 57 11.49 -10.29 -20.39
CA LEU A 57 12.16 -11.25 -21.27
C LEU A 57 12.19 -12.67 -20.67
N LEU A 58 12.36 -12.79 -19.35
CA LEU A 58 12.45 -14.06 -18.64
C LEU A 58 11.08 -14.71 -18.34
N ALA A 59 10.00 -13.93 -18.30
CA ALA A 59 8.67 -14.45 -18.09
C ALA A 59 8.24 -15.35 -19.27
N LYS A 60 7.38 -16.34 -19.00
CA LYS A 60 6.78 -17.22 -20.01
C LYS A 60 5.99 -16.41 -21.06
N PRO A 61 5.66 -16.97 -22.24
CA PRO A 61 4.82 -16.27 -23.22
C PRO A 61 3.42 -15.95 -22.70
N SER A 62 2.84 -16.86 -21.92
CA SER A 62 1.56 -16.72 -21.24
C SER A 62 1.53 -17.58 -19.97
N GLN A 63 0.60 -17.27 -19.08
CA GLN A 63 0.34 -18.03 -17.85
C GLN A 63 -1.10 -17.79 -17.40
N LYS A 64 -1.73 -18.80 -16.80
CA LYS A 64 -3.05 -18.65 -16.16
C LYS A 64 -3.13 -19.55 -14.94
N LEU A 65 -3.18 -18.94 -13.77
CA LEU A 65 -3.27 -19.59 -12.48
C LEU A 65 -4.74 -19.83 -12.12
N THR A 66 -5.02 -20.97 -11.50
CA THR A 66 -6.34 -21.27 -10.94
C THR A 66 -6.44 -20.67 -9.55
N VAL A 67 -7.01 -19.47 -9.46
CA VAL A 67 -7.33 -18.82 -8.18
C VAL A 67 -8.84 -18.80 -8.04
N ASP A 68 -9.34 -19.27 -6.90
CA ASP A 68 -10.76 -19.26 -6.61
C ASP A 68 -11.29 -17.84 -6.45
N LEU A 69 -12.40 -17.55 -7.12
CA LEU A 69 -13.03 -16.24 -7.05
C LEU A 69 -13.80 -16.11 -5.73
N GLN A 70 -13.63 -14.97 -5.05
CA GLN A 70 -14.54 -14.52 -4.01
C GLN A 70 -15.18 -13.21 -4.43
N ASN A 71 -16.50 -13.11 -4.26
CA ASN A 71 -17.25 -11.90 -4.51
C ASN A 71 -17.40 -11.10 -3.21
N GLN A 72 -17.09 -9.81 -3.23
CA GLN A 72 -17.25 -8.93 -2.08
C GLN A 72 -18.72 -8.63 -1.79
N LEU A 73 -19.56 -8.59 -2.83
CA LEU A 73 -20.97 -8.22 -2.73
C LEU A 73 -21.85 -9.42 -2.33
N PRO A 74 -22.98 -9.16 -1.62
CA PRO A 74 -23.45 -7.86 -1.16
C PRO A 74 -22.80 -7.38 0.15
N ASP A 75 -22.06 -8.26 0.85
CA ASP A 75 -21.69 -8.08 2.26
C ASP A 75 -20.71 -6.92 2.51
N LEU A 76 -19.75 -6.75 1.60
CA LEU A 76 -18.68 -5.76 1.71
C LEU A 76 -18.63 -4.85 0.46
N PRO A 77 -19.56 -3.89 0.30
CA PRO A 77 -19.58 -2.97 -0.84
C PRO A 77 -18.28 -2.18 -1.03
N ASN A 78 -17.47 -1.99 0.01
CA ASN A 78 -16.14 -1.35 -0.10
C ASN A 78 -15.01 -2.28 0.38
N GLY A 79 -15.17 -3.61 0.27
CA GLY A 79 -14.18 -4.59 0.75
C GLY A 79 -13.34 -5.24 -0.35
N CYS A 80 -13.02 -4.51 -1.43
CA CYS A 80 -12.30 -5.07 -2.56
C CYS A 80 -10.91 -5.60 -2.17
N GLU A 81 -10.24 -4.92 -1.24
CA GLU A 81 -8.89 -5.25 -0.78
C GLU A 81 -8.86 -6.52 0.05
N VAL A 82 -9.72 -6.63 1.07
CA VAL A 82 -9.80 -7.83 1.92
C VAL A 82 -10.37 -9.03 1.17
N THR A 83 -11.27 -8.82 0.21
CA THR A 83 -11.77 -9.89 -0.65
C THR A 83 -10.66 -10.40 -1.59
N SER A 84 -9.87 -9.49 -2.17
CA SER A 84 -8.70 -9.86 -2.98
C SER A 84 -7.63 -10.55 -2.15
N LEU A 85 -7.40 -10.09 -0.92
CA LEU A 85 -6.45 -10.71 -0.01
C LEU A 85 -6.89 -12.12 0.39
N SER A 86 -8.19 -12.33 0.62
CA SER A 86 -8.77 -13.66 0.87
C SER A 86 -8.52 -14.61 -0.30
N MET A 87 -8.74 -14.15 -1.55
CA MET A 87 -8.40 -14.95 -2.74
C MET A 87 -6.90 -15.28 -2.82
N LEU A 88 -6.03 -14.31 -2.52
CA LEU A 88 -4.59 -14.50 -2.53
C LEU A 88 -4.13 -15.50 -1.46
N LEU A 89 -4.62 -15.39 -0.22
CA LEU A 89 -4.28 -16.29 0.88
C LEU A 89 -4.79 -17.71 0.64
N ASN A 90 -6.00 -17.85 0.10
CA ASN A 90 -6.61 -19.16 -0.14
C ASN A 90 -6.00 -19.90 -1.33
N TYR A 91 -5.31 -19.21 -2.26
CA TYR A 91 -4.46 -19.89 -3.25
C TYR A 91 -3.34 -20.73 -2.60
N TYR A 92 -3.00 -20.42 -1.33
CA TYR A 92 -2.01 -21.16 -0.52
C TYR A 92 -2.67 -21.94 0.62
N ASP A 93 -3.96 -22.31 0.49
CA ASP A 93 -4.69 -23.16 1.43
C ASP A 93 -4.79 -22.62 2.88
N LEU A 94 -4.73 -21.28 3.05
CA LEU A 94 -4.77 -20.64 4.37
C LEU A 94 -6.19 -20.46 4.94
N ASN A 95 -7.23 -20.92 4.23
CA ASN A 95 -8.62 -21.03 4.70
C ASN A 95 -9.20 -19.76 5.35
N THR A 96 -8.96 -18.60 4.74
CA THR A 96 -9.47 -17.31 5.17
C THR A 96 -10.79 -16.94 4.49
N THR A 97 -11.53 -15.99 5.08
CA THR A 97 -12.73 -15.41 4.46
C THR A 97 -12.62 -13.88 4.39
N LYS A 98 -13.29 -13.27 3.42
CA LYS A 98 -13.36 -11.81 3.29
C LYS A 98 -13.87 -11.13 4.56
N ASP A 99 -14.81 -11.74 5.27
CA ASP A 99 -15.43 -11.17 6.47
C ASP A 99 -14.49 -11.25 7.68
N GLN A 100 -13.75 -12.36 7.80
CA GLN A 100 -12.69 -12.48 8.80
C GLN A 100 -11.65 -11.39 8.58
N LEU A 101 -11.11 -11.26 7.37
CA LEU A 101 -10.10 -10.25 7.05
C LEU A 101 -10.63 -8.81 7.21
N ALA A 102 -11.91 -8.56 6.90
CA ALA A 102 -12.55 -7.26 7.14
C ALA A 102 -12.61 -6.90 8.64
N SER A 103 -12.74 -7.89 9.52
CA SER A 103 -12.75 -7.69 10.98
C SER A 103 -11.34 -7.50 11.57
N GLU A 104 -10.32 -8.05 10.91
CA GLU A 104 -8.94 -8.05 11.39
C GLU A 104 -8.08 -6.92 10.80
N ILE A 105 -8.42 -6.40 9.61
CA ILE A 105 -7.68 -5.28 9.01
C ILE A 105 -7.74 -4.06 9.92
N LYS A 106 -6.61 -3.37 10.05
CA LYS A 106 -6.55 -2.13 10.82
C LYS A 106 -7.44 -1.06 10.19
N HIS A 107 -8.24 -0.38 11.00
CA HIS A 107 -9.09 0.75 10.60
C HIS A 107 -8.52 2.09 11.09
N VAL A 108 -8.88 3.17 10.41
CA VAL A 108 -8.64 4.55 10.84
C VAL A 108 -9.90 5.39 10.67
N ASP A 109 -10.01 6.46 11.44
CA ASP A 109 -11.13 7.38 11.33
C ASP A 109 -11.15 8.06 9.95
N SER A 110 -12.35 8.22 9.38
CA SER A 110 -12.53 8.94 8.11
C SER A 110 -12.10 10.41 8.19
N PHE A 111 -12.22 11.01 9.37
CA PHE A 111 -11.97 12.43 9.62
C PHE A 111 -11.20 12.64 10.92
N TYR A 112 -10.29 13.62 10.90
CA TYR A 112 -9.50 14.06 12.04
C TYR A 112 -9.65 15.58 12.22
N PRO A 113 -9.37 16.12 13.43
CA PRO A 113 -9.38 17.55 13.69
C PRO A 113 -8.53 18.36 12.69
N GLY A 114 -8.97 19.58 12.40
CA GLY A 114 -8.29 20.47 11.44
C GLY A 114 -8.53 20.11 9.98
N ASN A 115 -9.73 19.60 9.66
CA ASN A 115 -10.13 19.21 8.29
C ASN A 115 -9.19 18.19 7.64
N LYS A 116 -8.69 17.24 8.45
CA LYS A 116 -7.83 16.16 7.99
C LYS A 116 -8.64 14.89 7.74
N ARG A 117 -8.14 14.03 6.85
CA ARG A 117 -8.75 12.74 6.49
C ARG A 117 -7.94 11.58 7.05
N GLY A 118 -8.57 10.41 7.15
CA GLY A 118 -7.86 9.15 7.39
C GLY A 118 -6.87 8.83 6.29
N ASN A 119 -5.77 8.17 6.65
CA ASN A 119 -4.73 7.80 5.71
C ASN A 119 -4.80 6.29 5.39
N PRO A 120 -5.05 5.90 4.13
CA PRO A 120 -5.14 4.49 3.74
C PRO A 120 -3.84 3.71 3.92
N HIS A 121 -2.67 4.37 3.98
CA HIS A 121 -1.39 3.74 4.35
C HIS A 121 -1.31 3.36 5.84
N VAL A 122 -2.26 3.79 6.68
CA VAL A 122 -2.28 3.51 8.13
C VAL A 122 -3.35 2.49 8.51
N GLY A 123 -4.46 2.45 7.76
CA GLY A 123 -5.57 1.51 7.94
C GLY A 123 -6.69 1.83 6.96
N PHE A 124 -7.71 0.98 6.92
CA PHE A 124 -8.90 1.19 6.11
C PHE A 124 -9.66 2.44 6.55
N VAL A 125 -10.02 3.28 5.58
CA VAL A 125 -10.72 4.55 5.82
C VAL A 125 -12.23 4.37 5.58
N GLY A 126 -13.02 4.43 6.66
CA GLY A 126 -14.49 4.33 6.61
C GLY A 126 -15.01 2.92 6.89
N TYR A 127 -16.16 2.55 6.31
CA TYR A 127 -16.86 1.29 6.60
C TYR A 127 -17.01 0.40 5.37
N MET A 128 -16.47 -0.82 5.43
CA MET A 128 -16.56 -1.78 4.31
C MET A 128 -17.98 -2.26 4.04
N SER A 129 -18.79 -2.45 5.09
CA SER A 129 -20.15 -3.01 5.03
C SER A 129 -21.25 -1.98 4.68
N GLN A 130 -20.94 -0.69 4.70
CA GLN A 130 -21.91 0.37 4.39
C GLN A 130 -21.69 0.88 2.98
N LYS A 131 -22.70 0.76 2.11
CA LYS A 131 -22.61 1.26 0.72
C LYS A 131 -22.24 2.74 0.71
N ASN A 132 -21.18 3.10 -0.02
CA ASN A 132 -20.62 4.46 -0.09
C ASN A 132 -20.09 5.01 1.26
N GLY A 133 -19.93 4.15 2.28
CA GLY A 133 -19.45 4.51 3.61
C GLY A 133 -17.96 4.27 3.83
N GLY A 134 -17.27 3.61 2.90
CA GLY A 134 -15.83 3.31 2.93
C GLY A 134 -15.10 3.87 1.72
N TRP A 135 -13.78 3.96 1.84
CA TRP A 135 -12.90 4.40 0.74
C TRP A 135 -11.97 3.28 0.32
N CYS A 136 -10.86 3.09 1.03
CA CYS A 136 -9.85 2.09 0.69
C CYS A 136 -8.88 1.86 1.86
N VAL A 137 -8.03 0.85 1.68
CA VAL A 137 -6.79 0.62 2.43
C VAL A 137 -5.65 0.37 1.45
N TYR A 138 -4.44 0.83 1.78
CA TYR A 138 -3.27 0.67 0.92
C TYR A 138 -2.37 -0.50 1.36
N ASN A 139 -1.24 -0.65 0.68
CA ASN A 139 -0.42 -1.84 0.75
C ASN A 139 0.12 -2.14 2.15
N GLU A 140 0.39 -1.17 3.02
CA GLU A 140 1.02 -1.44 4.32
C GLU A 140 0.10 -2.21 5.27
N PRO A 141 -1.14 -1.75 5.57
CA PRO A 141 -2.02 -2.51 6.46
C PRO A 141 -2.45 -3.86 5.84
N LEU A 142 -2.57 -3.93 4.51
CA LEU A 142 -2.86 -5.19 3.81
C LEU A 142 -1.71 -6.18 3.92
N TYR A 143 -0.48 -5.70 3.78
CA TYR A 143 0.71 -6.52 3.93
C TYR A 143 0.86 -7.01 5.38
N ASP A 144 0.67 -6.12 6.36
CA ASP A 144 0.74 -6.47 7.78
C ASP A 144 -0.29 -7.57 8.10
N LEU A 145 -1.51 -7.45 7.57
CA LEU A 145 -2.53 -8.49 7.71
C LEU A 145 -2.12 -9.79 7.01
N ALA A 146 -1.68 -9.74 5.75
CA ALA A 146 -1.20 -10.92 5.04
C ALA A 146 -0.05 -11.64 5.78
N HIS A 147 0.87 -10.86 6.35
CA HIS A 147 2.02 -11.37 7.08
C HIS A 147 1.64 -12.04 8.40
N ALA A 148 0.53 -11.63 9.03
CA ALA A 148 -0.01 -12.29 10.20
C ALA A 148 -0.47 -13.74 9.91
N TYR A 149 -0.89 -14.02 8.67
CA TYR A 149 -1.27 -15.38 8.23
C TYR A 149 -0.10 -16.18 7.68
N THR A 150 0.91 -15.54 7.09
CA THR A 150 2.08 -16.24 6.57
C THR A 150 3.33 -15.37 6.52
N PRO A 151 4.50 -15.86 6.99
CA PRO A 151 5.76 -15.13 6.88
C PRO A 151 6.24 -15.00 5.42
N ASN A 152 5.61 -15.74 4.49
CA ASN A 152 5.92 -15.70 3.07
C ASN A 152 5.22 -14.56 2.33
N ALA A 153 4.35 -13.79 2.98
CA ALA A 153 3.82 -12.56 2.39
C ALA A 153 4.97 -11.60 2.05
N VAL A 154 4.91 -10.97 0.88
CA VAL A 154 5.89 -10.01 0.39
C VAL A 154 5.17 -8.76 -0.11
N ASN A 155 5.48 -7.61 0.49
CA ASN A 155 5.10 -6.31 -0.04
C ASN A 155 6.01 -5.98 -1.24
N PHE A 156 5.46 -6.09 -2.45
CA PHE A 156 6.18 -5.89 -3.71
C PHE A 156 5.93 -4.50 -4.30
N THR A 157 5.48 -3.56 -3.46
CA THR A 157 5.14 -2.20 -3.85
C THR A 157 6.37 -1.43 -4.37
N GLY A 158 6.18 -0.72 -5.49
CA GLY A 158 7.20 0.10 -6.15
C GLY A 158 7.89 -0.58 -7.33
N HIS A 159 7.80 -1.91 -7.45
CA HIS A 159 8.33 -2.64 -8.61
C HIS A 159 7.50 -2.40 -9.88
N ASP A 160 8.15 -2.51 -11.03
CA ASP A 160 7.50 -2.36 -12.32
C ASP A 160 6.50 -3.47 -12.62
N PHE A 161 5.50 -3.15 -13.45
CA PHE A 161 4.40 -4.06 -13.73
C PHE A 161 4.89 -5.36 -14.39
N ASN A 162 5.94 -5.31 -15.21
CA ASN A 162 6.54 -6.52 -15.77
C ASN A 162 7.14 -7.44 -14.69
N SER A 163 7.65 -6.90 -13.59
CA SER A 163 8.11 -7.70 -12.45
C SER A 163 6.94 -8.33 -11.70
N VAL A 164 5.80 -7.64 -11.58
CA VAL A 164 4.54 -8.23 -11.09
C VAL A 164 4.15 -9.41 -11.98
N ILE A 165 4.15 -9.24 -13.30
CA ILE A 165 3.84 -10.30 -14.24
C ILE A 165 4.84 -11.47 -14.15
N LYS A 166 6.11 -11.19 -13.87
CA LYS A 166 7.09 -12.26 -13.64
C LYS A 166 6.74 -13.11 -12.42
N LYS A 167 6.23 -12.53 -11.33
CA LYS A 167 5.73 -13.34 -10.18
C LYS A 167 4.58 -14.25 -10.59
N VAL A 168 3.63 -13.73 -11.38
CA VAL A 168 2.53 -14.54 -11.94
C VAL A 168 3.09 -15.66 -12.83
N SER A 169 4.06 -15.35 -13.69
CA SER A 169 4.77 -16.32 -14.54
C SER A 169 5.37 -17.46 -13.73
N ASP A 170 5.88 -17.15 -12.54
CA ASP A 170 6.54 -18.09 -11.62
C ASP A 170 5.55 -18.91 -10.78
N GLY A 171 4.25 -18.62 -10.87
CA GLY A 171 3.21 -19.36 -10.16
C GLY A 171 2.59 -18.59 -8.99
N HIS A 172 2.98 -17.34 -8.76
CA HIS A 172 2.46 -16.54 -7.65
C HIS A 172 1.43 -15.51 -8.14
N PRO A 173 0.14 -15.64 -7.81
CA PRO A 173 -0.81 -14.59 -8.08
C PRO A 173 -0.45 -13.34 -7.27
N VAL A 174 -0.78 -12.16 -7.79
CA VAL A 174 -0.38 -10.88 -7.19
C VAL A 174 -1.59 -10.00 -6.98
N LEU A 175 -1.83 -9.59 -5.74
CA LEU A 175 -2.80 -8.55 -5.40
C LEU A 175 -2.25 -7.19 -5.80
N ILE A 176 -3.02 -6.37 -6.50
CA ILE A 176 -2.65 -5.00 -6.89
C ILE A 176 -3.78 -4.00 -6.61
N ILE A 177 -3.41 -2.74 -6.31
CA ILE A 177 -4.34 -1.61 -6.21
C ILE A 177 -4.40 -0.88 -7.56
N VAL A 178 -5.60 -0.70 -8.07
CA VAL A 178 -5.93 -0.12 -9.39
C VAL A 178 -7.20 0.74 -9.26
N SER A 179 -7.86 1.08 -10.37
CA SER A 179 -9.18 1.72 -10.36
C SER A 179 -10.28 0.71 -10.71
N THR A 180 -11.53 1.04 -10.38
CA THR A 180 -12.71 0.25 -10.73
C THR A 180 -12.88 0.06 -12.24
N THR A 181 -12.35 0.97 -13.06
CA THR A 181 -12.40 0.91 -14.53
C THR A 181 -11.20 0.17 -15.13
N LEU A 182 -10.23 -0.24 -14.31
CA LEU A 182 -8.94 -0.83 -14.72
C LEU A 182 -8.12 0.08 -15.66
N LYS A 183 -8.36 1.38 -15.58
CA LYS A 183 -7.73 2.44 -16.39
C LYS A 183 -7.42 3.67 -15.53
N PRO A 184 -6.45 4.51 -15.94
CA PRO A 184 -6.20 5.77 -15.25
C PRO A 184 -7.48 6.61 -15.10
N VAL A 185 -7.60 7.30 -13.97
CA VAL A 185 -8.73 8.16 -13.63
C VAL A 185 -8.32 9.62 -13.54
N ASP A 186 -9.25 10.54 -13.75
CA ASP A 186 -9.04 11.99 -13.67
C ASP A 186 -9.52 12.59 -12.33
N ASP A 187 -10.10 11.78 -11.46
CA ASP A 187 -10.73 12.17 -10.19
C ASP A 187 -9.80 12.03 -8.97
N MET A 188 -8.49 11.93 -9.18
CA MET A 188 -7.48 11.86 -8.12
C MET A 188 -7.56 13.07 -7.19
N ARG A 189 -7.47 12.82 -5.89
CA ARG A 189 -7.59 13.81 -4.82
C ARG A 189 -6.39 13.73 -3.90
N THR A 190 -5.89 14.89 -3.50
CA THR A 190 -4.94 14.98 -2.39
C THR A 190 -5.68 15.17 -1.08
N TRP A 191 -5.51 14.22 -0.16
CA TRP A 191 -5.96 14.35 1.21
C TRP A 191 -4.83 14.83 2.11
N ASN A 192 -5.15 15.79 2.98
CA ASN A 192 -4.28 16.14 4.10
C ASN A 192 -4.62 15.19 5.27
N THR A 193 -3.64 14.44 5.75
CA THR A 193 -3.79 13.48 6.85
C THR A 193 -2.86 13.87 8.01
N PRO A 194 -3.03 13.30 9.22
CA PRO A 194 -2.06 13.49 10.29
C PRO A 194 -0.63 13.08 9.90
N GLN A 195 -0.47 12.12 8.98
CA GLN A 195 0.82 11.58 8.52
C GLN A 195 1.39 12.32 7.29
N GLY A 196 0.68 13.32 6.77
CA GLY A 196 1.06 14.07 5.56
C GLY A 196 0.05 13.94 4.43
N LYS A 197 0.45 14.38 3.23
CA LYS A 197 -0.41 14.33 2.04
C LYS A 197 -0.41 12.92 1.45
N VAL A 198 -1.58 12.44 1.05
CA VAL A 198 -1.76 11.17 0.33
C VAL A 198 -2.65 11.42 -0.89
N GLN A 199 -2.38 10.72 -1.98
CA GLN A 199 -3.24 10.73 -3.17
C GLN A 199 -4.24 9.58 -3.07
N VAL A 200 -5.50 9.84 -3.36
CA VAL A 200 -6.58 8.85 -3.35
C VAL A 200 -7.57 9.14 -4.47
N THR A 201 -8.39 8.16 -4.83
CA THR A 201 -9.53 8.34 -5.73
C THR A 201 -10.74 7.59 -5.15
N PRO A 202 -11.98 8.11 -5.30
CA PRO A 202 -13.18 7.33 -4.95
C PRO A 202 -13.34 6.09 -5.85
N SER A 203 -12.61 6.05 -6.96
CA SER A 203 -12.57 4.94 -7.91
C SER A 203 -11.49 3.90 -7.56
N SER A 204 -10.85 3.98 -6.40
CA SER A 204 -9.84 3.01 -5.95
C SER A 204 -10.44 1.60 -5.92
N HIS A 205 -9.69 0.61 -6.38
CA HIS A 205 -10.12 -0.78 -6.44
C HIS A 205 -8.93 -1.72 -6.22
N CYS A 206 -9.22 -2.97 -5.88
CA CYS A 206 -8.21 -3.99 -5.69
C CYS A 206 -8.61 -5.28 -6.40
N VAL A 207 -7.63 -5.93 -7.04
CA VAL A 207 -7.82 -7.15 -7.83
C VAL A 207 -6.63 -8.10 -7.62
N VAL A 208 -6.81 -9.37 -8.00
CA VAL A 208 -5.72 -10.35 -8.04
C VAL A 208 -5.36 -10.64 -9.50
N VAL A 209 -4.11 -10.42 -9.88
CA VAL A 209 -3.58 -10.84 -11.18
C VAL A 209 -3.39 -12.35 -11.18
N THR A 210 -4.14 -13.03 -12.03
CA THR A 210 -4.15 -14.50 -12.13
C THR A 210 -3.48 -15.01 -13.39
N GLY A 211 -3.21 -14.17 -14.39
CA GLY A 211 -2.58 -14.61 -15.61
C GLY A 211 -2.34 -13.50 -16.62
N TYR A 212 -1.77 -13.86 -17.76
CA TYR A 212 -1.52 -12.97 -18.88
C TYR A 212 -1.24 -13.73 -20.18
N ASP A 213 -1.33 -13.01 -21.30
CA ASP A 213 -0.83 -13.42 -22.61
C ASP A 213 -0.09 -12.24 -23.26
N LYS A 214 1.24 -12.37 -23.44
CA LYS A 214 2.08 -11.30 -23.99
C LYS A 214 1.78 -11.01 -25.46
N LYS A 215 1.44 -12.04 -26.24
CA LYS A 215 1.19 -11.90 -27.67
C LYS A 215 -0.11 -11.15 -27.91
N GLN A 216 -1.12 -11.40 -27.07
CA GLN A 216 -2.41 -10.72 -27.14
C GLN A 216 -2.40 -9.36 -26.42
N GLY A 217 -1.43 -9.10 -25.55
CA GLY A 217 -1.40 -7.88 -24.73
C GLY A 217 -2.53 -7.86 -23.71
N ILE A 218 -2.84 -9.02 -23.13
CA ILE A 218 -3.96 -9.21 -22.18
C ILE A 218 -3.43 -9.66 -20.83
N VAL A 219 -4.04 -9.15 -19.77
CA VAL A 219 -3.87 -9.61 -18.38
C VAL A 219 -5.20 -10.15 -17.87
N TYR A 220 -5.16 -11.27 -17.13
CA TYR A 220 -6.33 -11.88 -16.49
C TYR A 220 -6.35 -11.55 -15.00
N LEU A 221 -7.51 -11.16 -14.51
CA LEU A 221 -7.73 -10.74 -13.13
C LEU A 221 -8.86 -11.55 -12.50
N ASN A 222 -8.74 -11.92 -11.23
CA ASN A 222 -9.91 -12.12 -10.40
C ASN A 222 -10.31 -10.77 -9.80
N ASN A 223 -11.50 -10.30 -10.19
CA ASN A 223 -12.07 -9.06 -9.72
C ASN A 223 -13.09 -9.35 -8.63
N PRO A 224 -12.95 -8.78 -7.41
CA PRO A 224 -13.84 -9.05 -6.29
C PRO A 224 -15.29 -8.59 -6.52
N PHE A 225 -15.60 -7.90 -7.63
CA PHE A 225 -16.98 -7.71 -8.10
C PHE A 225 -17.62 -8.96 -8.74
N GLY A 226 -16.97 -10.12 -8.67
CA GLY A 226 -17.51 -11.39 -9.14
C GLY A 226 -17.09 -11.80 -10.55
N TYR A 227 -16.03 -11.18 -11.10
CA TYR A 227 -15.51 -11.57 -12.42
C TYR A 227 -14.25 -12.40 -12.27
N GLN A 228 -14.36 -13.71 -12.55
CA GLN A 228 -13.22 -14.63 -12.56
C GLN A 228 -12.47 -14.52 -13.89
N ASN A 229 -11.14 -14.44 -13.83
CA ASN A 229 -10.29 -14.32 -15.03
C ASN A 229 -10.74 -13.23 -16.01
N GLN A 230 -11.21 -12.09 -15.50
CA GLN A 230 -11.54 -10.91 -16.30
C GLN A 230 -10.32 -10.51 -17.13
N ALA A 231 -10.46 -10.55 -18.45
CA ALA A 231 -9.43 -10.09 -19.38
C ALA A 231 -9.44 -8.56 -19.45
N THR A 232 -8.26 -7.94 -19.37
CA THR A 232 -8.07 -6.51 -19.58
C THR A 232 -6.84 -6.23 -20.43
N ASN A 233 -6.79 -5.05 -21.06
CA ASN A 233 -5.63 -4.61 -21.81
C ASN A 233 -4.44 -4.38 -20.88
N TRP A 234 -3.27 -4.88 -21.29
CA TRP A 234 -2.05 -4.81 -20.50
C TRP A 234 -1.62 -3.37 -20.21
N GLN A 235 -1.59 -2.52 -21.23
CA GLN A 235 -1.08 -1.16 -21.11
C GLN A 235 -1.99 -0.29 -20.24
N ASP A 236 -3.31 -0.45 -20.39
CA ASP A 236 -4.31 0.22 -19.55
C ASP A 236 -4.14 -0.16 -18.07
N LEU A 237 -3.96 -1.46 -17.79
CA LEU A 237 -3.77 -1.96 -16.43
C LEU A 237 -2.44 -1.49 -15.82
N GLU A 238 -1.36 -1.53 -16.60
CA GLU A 238 -0.05 -1.01 -16.18
C GLU A 238 -0.12 0.49 -15.87
N ALA A 239 -0.81 1.27 -16.70
CA ALA A 239 -0.95 2.71 -16.51
C ALA A 239 -1.71 3.05 -15.21
N VAL A 240 -2.79 2.34 -14.91
CA VAL A 240 -3.53 2.56 -13.66
C VAL A 240 -2.78 2.04 -12.44
N TYR A 241 -2.08 0.91 -12.53
CA TYR A 241 -1.20 0.40 -11.47
C TYR A 241 -0.13 1.45 -11.11
N ASN A 242 0.47 2.08 -12.13
CA ASN A 242 1.42 3.15 -11.94
C ASN A 242 0.78 4.39 -11.30
N GLN A 243 -0.43 4.79 -11.74
CA GLN A 243 -1.16 5.92 -11.17
C GLN A 243 -1.54 5.71 -9.69
N GLN A 244 -1.87 4.47 -9.31
CA GLN A 244 -2.22 4.09 -7.93
C GLN A 244 -0.99 3.80 -7.05
N GLY A 245 0.22 4.13 -7.51
CA GLY A 245 1.44 4.08 -6.71
C GLY A 245 2.17 2.74 -6.72
N LYS A 246 1.97 1.91 -7.76
CA LYS A 246 2.65 0.62 -7.95
C LYS A 246 2.48 -0.32 -6.74
N GLN A 247 1.29 -0.39 -6.17
CA GLN A 247 1.02 -1.17 -4.96
C GLN A 247 0.75 -2.63 -5.29
N ALA A 248 1.57 -3.53 -4.74
CA ALA A 248 1.51 -4.97 -5.03
C ALA A 248 1.87 -5.83 -3.82
N ILE A 249 1.17 -6.96 -3.65
CA ILE A 249 1.44 -7.97 -2.61
C ILE A 249 1.33 -9.36 -3.25
N TYR A 250 2.28 -10.24 -2.95
CA TYR A 250 2.20 -11.67 -3.29
C TYR A 250 2.69 -12.52 -2.11
N ILE A 251 2.57 -13.84 -2.21
CA ILE A 251 3.08 -14.80 -1.24
C ILE A 251 4.05 -15.72 -1.99
N LYS A 252 5.21 -16.00 -1.39
CA LYS A 252 6.28 -16.85 -1.98
C LYS A 252 6.21 -18.31 -1.54
#